data_AF-A0A5B7HQT3-F1
#
_entry.id   AF-A0A5B7HQT3-F1
#
_cell.length_a   1.000
_cell.length_b   1.000
_cell.length_c   1.000
_cell.angle_alpha   90.00
_cell.angle_beta   90.00
_cell.angle_gamma   90.00
#
_symmetry.space_group_name_H-M   'P 1'
#
loop_
_entity.id
_entity.type
_entity.pdbx_description
1 polymer ?
#
loop_
_entity_poly.entity_id
_entity_poly.type
_entity_poly.pdbx_seq_one_letter_code
_entity_poly.pdbx_strand_id
1 'polypeptide(L)'
;MDSFERDTILCIEMEYADGGSLAQYLTQRVKRIDEREVLAIFHQITAAIAHMHHHHILHRDLKTANIFLTKEGQVKVGDFGISKMMSTQSVHAHTVLGTPYYISPEMCEGKEYDEKSDIWALGCILYEMACLQKTFEGSNLPALVNKIMKVRERERERERKNIRKIVIGREKDERERGERKH
;
A
#
# COMPACT_ATOMS: atom_id res chain seq x y z
N MET A 1 -19.14 13.58 10.98
CA MET A 1 -19.50 12.22 10.53
C MET A 1 -20.71 11.85 11.36
N ASP A 2 -21.88 11.96 10.76
CA ASP A 2 -23.13 11.57 11.42
C ASP A 2 -23.57 10.23 10.85
N SER A 3 -24.05 9.35 11.71
CA SER A 3 -24.66 8.08 11.31
C SER A 3 -26.06 8.00 11.90
N PHE A 4 -26.97 7.41 11.13
CA PHE A 4 -28.33 7.17 11.59
C PHE A 4 -28.85 5.84 11.05
N GLU A 5 -29.75 5.22 11.79
CA GLU A 5 -30.39 3.97 11.41
C GLU A 5 -31.79 4.27 10.88
N ARG A 6 -32.12 3.73 9.70
CA ARG A 6 -33.49 3.73 9.17
C ARG A 6 -33.82 2.33 8.69
N ASP A 7 -34.92 1.77 9.19
CA ASP A 7 -35.43 0.48 8.74
C ASP A 7 -34.34 -0.62 8.69
N THR A 8 -33.51 -0.72 9.73
CA THR A 8 -32.36 -1.65 9.85
C THR A 8 -31.20 -1.43 8.86
N ILE A 9 -31.18 -0.29 8.16
CA ILE A 9 -30.06 0.15 7.32
C ILE A 9 -29.26 1.20 8.10
N LEU A 10 -27.96 0.94 8.27
CA LEU A 10 -27.00 1.93 8.77
C LEU A 10 -26.65 2.89 7.63
N CYS A 11 -27.10 4.14 7.76
CA CYS A 11 -26.73 5.24 6.86
C CYS A 11 -25.57 6.02 7.47
N ILE A 12 -24.48 6.16 6.72
CA ILE A 12 -23.30 6.93 7.12
C ILE A 12 -23.23 8.16 6.22
N GLU A 13 -23.38 9.36 6.80
CA GLU A 13 -23.22 10.62 6.08
C GLU A 13 -21.74 11.00 6.06
N MET A 14 -21.16 11.01 4.84
CA MET A 14 -19.78 11.38 4.58
C MET A 14 -19.73 12.67 3.78
N GLU A 15 -18.70 13.48 4.02
CA GLU A 15 -18.48 14.68 3.22
C GLU A 15 -18.25 14.32 1.74
N TYR A 16 -18.99 14.97 0.85
CA TYR A 16 -18.86 14.76 -0.59
C TYR A 16 -17.49 15.24 -1.09
N ALA A 17 -16.81 14.41 -1.88
CA ALA A 17 -15.59 14.75 -2.59
C ALA A 17 -15.92 14.96 -4.08
N ASP A 18 -15.94 16.21 -4.50
CA ASP A 18 -16.49 16.63 -5.79
C ASP A 18 -15.50 16.50 -6.97
N GLY A 19 -14.26 16.08 -6.71
CA GLY A 19 -13.24 15.75 -7.70
C GLY A 19 -13.18 14.27 -8.07
N GLY A 20 -14.02 13.42 -7.48
CA GLY A 20 -14.06 11.98 -7.75
C GLY A 20 -12.90 11.21 -7.10
N SER A 21 -12.72 9.95 -7.50
CA SER A 21 -11.63 9.11 -6.97
C SER A 21 -10.30 9.35 -7.68
N LEU A 22 -9.20 9.09 -6.99
CA LEU A 22 -7.86 9.10 -7.56
C LEU A 22 -7.78 8.14 -8.75
N ALA A 23 -8.44 6.97 -8.69
CA ALA A 23 -8.51 6.05 -9.83
C ALA A 23 -9.11 6.70 -11.09
N GLN A 24 -10.20 7.46 -10.94
CA GLN A 24 -10.82 8.19 -12.05
C GLN A 24 -9.88 9.28 -12.57
N TYR A 25 -9.30 10.05 -11.65
CA TYR A 25 -8.34 11.09 -11.98
C TYR A 25 -7.13 10.54 -12.76
N LEU A 26 -6.54 9.40 -12.36
CA LEU A 26 -5.43 8.77 -13.07
C LEU A 26 -5.84 8.27 -14.47
N THR A 27 -7.04 7.70 -14.60
CA THR A 27 -7.54 7.16 -15.88
C THR A 27 -7.75 8.25 -16.94
N GLN A 28 -8.07 9.48 -16.52
CA GLN A 28 -8.28 10.62 -17.41
C GLN A 28 -6.98 11.26 -17.90
N ARG A 29 -5.82 10.87 -17.35
CA ARG A 29 -4.53 11.46 -17.70
C ARG A 29 -3.95 10.83 -18.96
N VAL A 30 -3.70 11.67 -19.97
CA VAL A 30 -2.99 11.30 -21.21
C VAL A 30 -1.47 11.45 -21.05
N LYS A 31 -1.03 12.33 -20.15
CA LYS A 31 0.38 12.60 -19.83
C LYS A 31 0.64 12.30 -18.36
N ARG A 32 1.90 11.97 -18.04
CA ARG A 32 2.35 11.80 -16.66
C ARG A 32 2.03 13.05 -15.83
N ILE A 33 1.71 12.82 -14.56
CA ILE A 33 1.45 13.86 -13.58
C ILE A 33 2.77 14.50 -13.20
N ASP A 34 2.75 15.81 -12.96
CA ASP A 34 3.92 16.53 -12.48
C ASP A 34 4.35 15.98 -11.12
N GLU A 35 5.66 15.86 -10.90
CA GLU A 35 6.20 15.31 -9.66
C GLU A 35 5.72 16.07 -8.42
N ARG A 36 5.57 17.40 -8.52
CA ARG A 36 5.09 18.22 -7.40
C ARG A 36 3.64 17.92 -7.07
N GLU A 37 2.81 17.68 -8.09
CA GLU A 37 1.41 17.30 -7.90
C GLU A 37 1.30 15.89 -7.31
N VAL A 38 2.13 14.94 -7.77
CA VAL A 38 2.22 13.60 -7.17
C VAL A 38 2.58 13.70 -5.68
N LEU A 39 3.62 14.45 -5.35
CA LEU A 39 4.07 14.61 -3.97
C LEU A 39 3.04 15.32 -3.09
N ALA A 40 2.35 16.34 -3.61
CA ALA A 40 1.32 17.07 -2.87
C ALA A 40 0.13 16.18 -2.51
N ILE A 41 -0.34 15.36 -3.45
CA ILE A 41 -1.42 14.40 -3.21
C ILE A 41 -0.91 13.29 -2.26
N PHE A 42 0.25 12.71 -2.54
CA PHE A 42 0.80 11.59 -1.78
C PHE A 42 1.09 11.97 -0.33
N HIS A 43 1.60 13.18 -0.08
CA HIS A 43 1.79 13.71 1.27
C HIS A 43 0.50 13.67 2.09
N GLN A 44 -0.62 14.16 1.54
CA GLN A 44 -1.91 14.14 2.24
C GLN A 44 -2.40 12.72 2.52
N ILE A 45 -2.25 11.80 1.56
CA ILE A 45 -2.59 10.38 1.76
C ILE A 45 -1.76 9.80 2.92
N THR A 46 -0.43 9.97 2.87
CA THR A 46 0.46 9.43 3.91
C THR A 46 0.21 10.03 5.28
N ALA A 47 -0.13 11.32 5.37
CA ALA A 47 -0.50 11.97 6.62
C ALA A 47 -1.80 11.38 7.22
N ALA A 48 -2.81 11.11 6.38
CA ALA A 48 -4.04 10.46 6.81
C ALA A 48 -3.78 9.04 7.33
N ILE A 49 -2.99 8.23 6.61
CA ILE A 49 -2.66 6.86 7.05
C ILE A 49 -1.80 6.85 8.31
N ALA A 50 -0.81 7.75 8.40
CA ALA A 50 0.00 7.90 9.61
C ALA A 50 -0.86 8.26 10.82
N HIS A 51 -1.86 9.14 10.64
CA HIS A 51 -2.82 9.48 11.69
C HIS A 51 -3.65 8.26 12.11
N MET A 52 -4.11 7.43 11.17
CA MET A 52 -4.84 6.19 11.49
C MET A 52 -3.97 5.21 12.26
N HIS A 53 -2.75 4.94 11.81
CA HIS A 53 -1.79 4.04 12.46
C HIS A 53 -1.45 4.53 13.87
N HIS A 54 -1.28 5.84 14.07
CA HIS A 54 -1.07 6.43 15.40
C HIS A 54 -2.21 6.13 16.38
N HIS A 55 -3.44 5.96 15.88
CA HIS A 55 -4.62 5.60 16.67
C HIS A 55 -4.91 4.08 16.63
N HIS A 56 -3.94 3.27 16.20
CA HIS A 56 -4.06 1.81 16.08
C HIS A 56 -5.19 1.34 15.14
N ILE A 57 -5.50 2.15 14.12
CA ILE A 57 -6.50 1.84 13.09
C ILE A 57 -5.77 1.49 11.79
N LEU A 58 -6.10 0.32 11.23
CA LEU A 58 -5.64 -0.12 9.91
C LEU A 58 -6.69 0.21 8.86
N HIS A 59 -6.28 0.62 7.67
CA HIS A 59 -7.23 0.91 6.60
C HIS A 59 -7.74 -0.36 5.91
N ARG A 60 -6.87 -1.34 5.63
CA ARG A 60 -7.21 -2.69 5.10
C ARG A 60 -7.76 -2.77 3.67
N ASP A 61 -8.14 -1.65 3.08
CA ASP A 61 -8.56 -1.57 1.68
C ASP A 61 -7.97 -0.38 0.91
N LEU A 62 -6.68 -0.08 1.13
CA LEU A 62 -6.02 1.01 0.41
C LEU A 62 -5.88 0.69 -1.09
N LYS A 63 -6.50 1.55 -1.91
CA LYS A 63 -6.48 1.53 -3.37
C LYS A 63 -6.83 2.91 -3.90
N THR A 64 -6.42 3.22 -5.12
CA THR A 64 -6.75 4.52 -5.76
C THR A 64 -8.25 4.79 -5.88
N ALA A 65 -9.10 3.76 -5.84
CA ALA A 65 -10.57 3.93 -5.83
C ALA A 65 -11.13 4.44 -4.49
N ASN A 66 -10.42 4.24 -3.38
CA ASN A 66 -10.83 4.65 -2.03
C ASN A 66 -10.14 5.95 -1.57
N ILE A 67 -9.41 6.59 -2.48
CA ILE A 67 -8.82 7.90 -2.28
C ILE A 67 -9.61 8.87 -3.13
N PHE A 68 -10.13 9.92 -2.53
CA PHE A 68 -10.97 10.92 -3.18
C PHE A 68 -10.27 12.26 -3.22
N LEU A 69 -10.50 13.00 -4.29
CA LEU A 69 -9.97 14.34 -4.50
C LEU A 69 -11.13 15.33 -4.45
N THR A 70 -10.88 16.53 -3.95
CA THR A 70 -11.79 17.68 -4.10
C THR A 70 -11.27 18.62 -5.17
N LYS A 71 -12.13 19.48 -5.72
CA LYS A 71 -11.70 20.50 -6.70
C LYS A 71 -10.71 21.52 -6.13
N GLU A 72 -10.70 21.69 -4.81
CA GLU A 72 -9.75 22.53 -4.07
C GLU A 72 -8.40 21.83 -3.80
N GLY A 73 -8.18 20.63 -4.35
CA GLY A 73 -6.92 19.90 -4.23
C GLY A 73 -6.72 19.20 -2.89
N GLN A 74 -7.80 19.00 -2.12
CA GLN A 74 -7.76 18.22 -0.87
C GLN A 74 -7.91 16.73 -1.16
N VAL A 75 -7.24 15.91 -0.35
CA VAL A 75 -7.36 14.45 -0.40
C VAL A 75 -8.19 13.96 0.77
N LYS A 76 -9.15 13.08 0.48
CA LYS A 76 -9.94 12.35 1.48
C LYS A 76 -9.74 10.86 1.31
N VAL A 77 -9.29 10.19 2.35
CA VAL A 77 -9.25 8.72 2.41
C VAL A 77 -10.62 8.24 2.89
N GLY A 78 -11.25 7.34 2.16
CA GLY A 78 -12.59 6.83 2.47
C GLY A 78 -12.67 5.31 2.47
N ASP A 79 -13.86 4.77 2.75
CA ASP A 79 -14.15 3.33 2.81
C ASP A 79 -13.30 2.61 3.88
N PHE A 80 -13.46 3.08 5.12
CA PHE A 80 -12.91 2.46 6.34
C PHE A 80 -13.65 1.15 6.59
N GLY A 81 -13.09 0.06 6.07
CA GLY A 81 -13.77 -1.23 5.93
C GLY A 81 -14.26 -1.84 7.25
N ILE A 82 -15.55 -1.70 7.54
CA ILE A 82 -16.26 -2.59 8.48
C ILE A 82 -16.49 -3.99 7.85
N SER A 83 -16.29 -4.17 6.53
CA SER A 83 -16.70 -5.39 5.82
C SER A 83 -15.55 -6.25 5.28
N LYS A 84 -14.50 -6.53 6.06
CA LYS A 84 -13.43 -7.45 5.64
C LYS A 84 -13.05 -8.56 6.63
N MET A 85 -13.88 -8.83 7.64
CA MET A 85 -13.78 -10.08 8.42
C MET A 85 -14.06 -11.35 7.60
N MET A 86 -14.42 -11.25 6.31
CA MET A 86 -14.78 -12.39 5.46
C MET A 86 -13.71 -12.85 4.44
N SER A 87 -12.43 -12.46 4.54
CA SER A 87 -11.45 -12.88 3.52
C SER A 87 -10.04 -13.26 3.96
N THR A 88 -9.84 -13.65 5.23
CA THR A 88 -8.60 -14.38 5.57
C THR A 88 -8.59 -15.81 5.03
N GLN A 89 -9.75 -16.38 4.67
CA GLN A 89 -9.85 -17.73 4.10
C GLN A 89 -10.14 -17.77 2.59
N SER A 90 -10.50 -16.64 1.96
CA SER A 90 -11.00 -16.63 0.58
C SER A 90 -10.00 -16.15 -0.49
N VAL A 91 -8.70 -16.24 -0.23
CA VAL A 91 -7.71 -16.27 -1.34
C VAL A 91 -7.93 -17.50 -2.24
N HIS A 92 -8.64 -18.52 -1.75
CA HIS A 92 -9.02 -19.74 -2.47
C HIS A 92 -10.42 -19.71 -3.11
N ALA A 93 -11.24 -18.68 -2.85
CA ALA A 93 -12.56 -18.60 -3.46
C ALA A 93 -12.44 -17.94 -4.84
N HIS A 94 -12.78 -18.69 -5.89
CA HIS A 94 -12.73 -18.30 -7.31
C HIS A 94 -13.69 -17.16 -7.72
N THR A 95 -14.02 -16.23 -6.84
CA THR A 95 -14.89 -15.09 -7.15
C THR A 95 -14.06 -13.81 -7.10
N VAL A 96 -13.80 -13.25 -8.28
CA VAL A 96 -13.18 -11.96 -8.51
C VAL A 96 -14.05 -10.87 -7.86
N LEU A 97 -13.88 -10.66 -6.56
CA LEU A 97 -14.45 -9.51 -5.85
C LEU A 97 -13.29 -8.64 -5.41
N GLY A 98 -12.96 -7.68 -6.26
CA GLY A 98 -11.90 -6.70 -6.03
C GLY A 98 -10.70 -6.88 -6.96
N THR A 99 -9.99 -5.78 -7.16
CA THR A 99 -8.81 -5.72 -8.00
C THR A 99 -7.56 -5.97 -7.14
N PRO A 100 -6.91 -7.14 -7.21
CA PRO A 100 -5.90 -7.58 -6.24
C PRO A 100 -4.54 -6.86 -6.31
N TYR A 101 -4.45 -5.72 -7.01
CA TYR A 101 -3.18 -5.06 -7.35
C TYR A 101 -2.43 -4.43 -6.18
N TYR A 102 -3.06 -4.34 -4.99
CA TYR A 102 -2.48 -3.74 -3.79
C TYR A 102 -2.20 -4.76 -2.68
N ILE A 103 -2.36 -6.06 -2.96
CA ILE A 103 -2.10 -7.13 -1.99
C ILE A 103 -0.61 -7.14 -1.64
N SER A 104 -0.30 -7.17 -0.35
CA SER A 104 1.07 -7.24 0.13
C SER A 104 1.62 -8.66 0.08
N PRO A 105 2.95 -8.84 0.04
CA PRO A 105 3.52 -10.17 -0.06
C PRO A 105 3.24 -11.05 1.18
N GLU A 106 3.13 -10.46 2.37
CA GLU A 106 2.74 -11.18 3.59
C GLU A 106 1.29 -11.69 3.50
N MET A 107 0.36 -10.92 2.91
CA MET A 107 -0.98 -11.43 2.59
C MET A 107 -0.93 -12.56 1.55
N CYS A 108 -0.03 -12.50 0.57
CA CYS A 108 0.18 -13.62 -0.37
C CYS A 108 0.70 -14.88 0.33
N GLU A 109 1.48 -14.72 1.41
CA GLU A 109 1.94 -15.81 2.28
C GLU A 109 0.86 -16.28 3.28
N GLY A 110 -0.35 -15.70 3.23
CA GLY A 110 -1.46 -16.03 4.15
C GLY A 110 -1.30 -15.46 5.56
N LYS A 111 -0.42 -14.47 5.76
CA LYS A 111 -0.25 -13.79 7.05
C LYS A 111 -1.34 -12.74 7.26
N GLU A 112 -1.51 -12.38 8.51
CA GLU A 112 -2.46 -11.34 8.91
C GLU A 112 -2.07 -9.96 8.36
N TYR A 113 -3.09 -9.15 8.08
CA TYR A 113 -2.94 -7.78 7.63
C TYR A 113 -2.50 -6.89 8.80
N ASP A 114 -1.47 -6.07 8.58
CA ASP A 114 -0.89 -5.16 9.57
C ASP A 114 -0.58 -3.76 8.99
N GLU A 115 0.05 -2.90 9.77
CA GLU A 115 0.47 -1.55 9.32
C GLU A 115 1.39 -1.62 8.10
N LYS A 116 2.26 -2.64 8.01
CA LYS A 116 3.18 -2.82 6.88
C LYS A 116 2.44 -3.13 5.58
N SER A 117 1.30 -3.81 5.69
CA SER A 117 0.41 -4.07 4.57
C SER A 117 -0.21 -2.77 4.01
N ASP A 118 -0.56 -1.80 4.87
CA ASP A 118 -0.98 -0.45 4.44
C ASP A 118 0.18 0.30 3.77
N ILE A 119 1.39 0.23 4.33
CA ILE A 119 2.59 0.87 3.74
C ILE A 119 2.91 0.29 2.35
N TRP A 120 2.77 -1.02 2.16
CA TRP A 120 2.91 -1.65 0.85
C TRP A 120 1.92 -1.06 -0.16
N ALA A 121 0.65 -0.98 0.21
CA ALA A 121 -0.40 -0.42 -0.66
C ALA A 121 -0.12 1.04 -1.01
N LEU A 122 0.39 1.85 -0.08
CA LEU A 122 0.85 3.22 -0.35
C LEU A 122 1.96 3.26 -1.41
N GLY A 123 2.93 2.35 -1.34
CA GLY A 123 3.97 2.21 -2.36
C GLY A 123 3.38 1.90 -3.74
N CYS A 124 2.38 1.03 -3.80
CA CYS A 124 1.67 0.73 -5.05
C CYS A 124 0.92 1.96 -5.60
N ILE A 125 0.24 2.72 -4.74
CA ILE A 125 -0.46 3.95 -5.11
C ILE A 125 0.53 5.01 -5.65
N LEU A 126 1.66 5.22 -4.98
CA LEU A 126 2.69 6.16 -5.43
C LEU A 126 3.22 5.79 -6.82
N TYR A 127 3.52 4.51 -7.02
CA TYR A 127 3.95 4.02 -8.32
C TYR A 127 2.88 4.26 -9.39
N GLU A 128 1.62 3.97 -9.09
CA GLU A 128 0.52 4.17 -10.02
C GLU A 128 0.34 5.64 -10.39
N MET A 129 0.49 6.56 -9.44
CA MET A 129 0.46 8.01 -9.69
C MET A 129 1.63 8.45 -10.58
N ALA A 130 2.84 7.97 -10.30
CA ALA A 130 4.05 8.38 -11.03
C ALA A 130 4.12 7.77 -12.45
N CYS A 131 3.63 6.55 -12.62
CA CYS A 131 3.77 5.78 -13.86
C CYS A 131 2.49 5.68 -14.68
N LEU A 132 1.32 6.03 -14.12
CA LEU A 132 0.00 5.80 -14.70
C LEU A 132 -0.28 4.32 -15.04
N GLN A 133 0.37 3.41 -14.31
CA GLN A 133 0.31 1.96 -14.51
C GLN A 133 0.32 1.25 -13.16
N LYS A 134 -0.36 0.11 -13.05
CA LYS A 134 -0.34 -0.70 -11.83
C LYS A 134 1.07 -1.22 -11.58
N THR A 135 1.50 -1.24 -10.31
CA THR A 135 2.83 -1.74 -9.91
C THR A 135 3.03 -3.20 -10.27
N PHE A 136 1.98 -4.00 -10.09
CA PHE A 136 1.97 -5.42 -10.40
C PHE A 136 0.69 -5.76 -11.17
N GLU A 137 0.87 -6.39 -12.33
CA GLU A 137 -0.23 -6.89 -13.16
C GLU A 137 0.00 -8.37 -13.47
N GLY A 138 -1.04 -9.19 -13.44
CA GLY A 138 -0.99 -10.60 -13.82
C GLY A 138 -2.21 -10.96 -14.64
N SER A 139 -2.08 -11.94 -15.53
CA SER A 139 -3.22 -12.48 -16.30
C SER A 139 -4.24 -13.19 -15.41
N ASN A 140 -3.85 -13.57 -14.20
CA ASN A 140 -4.69 -14.13 -13.14
C ASN A 140 -4.02 -13.88 -11.78
N LEU A 141 -4.74 -14.20 -10.70
CA LEU A 141 -4.26 -14.01 -9.33
C LEU A 141 -2.94 -14.76 -9.05
N PRO A 142 -2.76 -16.04 -9.41
CA PRO A 142 -1.47 -16.71 -9.24
C PRO A 142 -0.30 -16.02 -9.96
N ALA A 143 -0.51 -15.52 -11.18
CA ALA A 143 0.51 -14.80 -11.93
C ALA A 143 0.89 -13.47 -11.24
N LEU A 144 -0.10 -12.77 -10.67
CA LEU A 144 0.12 -11.55 -9.90
C LEU A 144 0.91 -11.83 -8.62
N VAL A 145 0.48 -12.82 -7.83
CA VAL A 145 1.15 -13.27 -6.60
C VAL A 145 2.61 -13.64 -6.88
N ASN A 146 2.86 -14.41 -7.95
CA ASN A 146 4.22 -14.78 -8.35
C ASN A 146 5.10 -13.56 -8.65
N LYS A 147 4.57 -12.48 -9.24
CA LYS A 147 5.35 -11.25 -9.48
C LYS A 147 5.67 -10.51 -8.18
N ILE A 148 4.68 -10.40 -7.28
CA ILE A 148 4.83 -9.78 -5.96
C ILE A 148 5.92 -10.51 -5.16
N MET A 149 5.83 -11.84 -5.09
CA MET A 149 6.76 -12.68 -4.33
C MET A 149 8.19 -12.64 -4.87
N LYS A 150 8.38 -12.58 -6.20
CA LYS A 150 9.71 -12.41 -6.81
C LYS A 150 10.41 -11.12 -6.39
N VAL A 151 9.67 -10.02 -6.21
CA VAL A 151 10.26 -8.76 -5.72
C VAL A 151 10.71 -8.91 -4.28
N ARG A 152 9.87 -9.48 -3.41
CA ARG A 152 10.21 -9.77 -2.02
C ARG A 152 11.44 -10.66 -1.86
N GLU A 153 11.58 -11.69 -2.69
CA GLU A 153 12.78 -12.55 -2.71
C GLU A 153 14.05 -11.75 -3.03
N ARG A 154 14.00 -10.92 -4.06
CA ARG A 154 15.13 -10.04 -4.43
C ARG A 154 15.49 -9.06 -3.32
N GLU A 155 14.50 -8.50 -2.64
CA GLU A 155 14.73 -7.60 -1.50
C GLU A 155 15.40 -8.32 -0.33
N ARG A 156 14.89 -9.50 0.05
CA ARG A 156 15.51 -10.37 1.07
C ARG A 156 16.95 -10.74 0.72
N GLU A 157 17.23 -11.06 -0.55
CA GLU A 157 18.59 -11.35 -1.01
C GLU A 157 19.52 -10.14 -0.90
N ARG A 158 19.04 -8.94 -1.26
CA ARG A 158 19.80 -7.68 -1.12
C ARG A 158 20.12 -7.41 0.35
N GLU A 159 19.13 -7.57 1.22
CA GLU A 159 19.30 -7.40 2.66
C GLU A 159 20.31 -8.40 3.23
N ARG A 160 20.18 -9.69 2.90
CA ARG A 160 21.15 -10.74 3.27
C ARG A 160 22.58 -10.40 2.84
N LYS A 161 22.75 -9.90 1.61
CA LYS A 161 24.05 -9.46 1.09
C LYS A 161 24.59 -8.26 1.86
N ASN A 162 23.74 -7.30 2.22
CA ASN A 162 24.12 -6.13 3.00
C ASN A 162 24.56 -6.51 4.42
N ILE A 163 23.81 -7.37 5.10
CA ILE A 163 24.17 -7.88 6.44
C ILE A 163 25.50 -8.63 6.38
N ARG A 164 25.67 -9.53 5.40
CA ARG A 164 26.93 -10.29 5.23
C ARG A 164 28.13 -9.36 5.02
N LYS A 165 27.97 -8.26 4.26
CA LYS A 165 29.03 -7.25 4.10
C LYS A 165 29.38 -6.56 5.41
N ILE A 166 28.39 -6.20 6.22
CA ILE A 166 28.60 -5.54 7.52
C ILE A 166 29.35 -6.47 8.48
N VAL A 167 28.95 -7.75 8.56
CA VAL A 167 29.60 -8.74 9.45
C VAL A 167 31.04 -8.99 9.02
N ILE A 168 31.29 -9.24 7.73
CA ILE A 168 32.65 -9.45 7.21
C ILE A 168 33.52 -8.19 7.38
N GLY A 169 32.94 -7.00 7.21
CA GLY A 169 33.63 -5.73 7.45
C GLY A 169 34.10 -5.59 8.90
N ARG A 170 33.24 -5.92 9.87
CA ARG A 170 33.60 -5.89 11.30
C ARG A 170 34.71 -6.89 11.64
N GLU A 171 34.66 -8.11 11.11
CA GLU A 171 35.70 -9.13 11.36
C GLU A 171 37.08 -8.73 10.81
N LYS A 172 37.11 -8.03 9.66
CA LYS A 172 38.37 -7.49 9.11
C LYS A 172 38.92 -6.34 9.95
N ASP A 173 38.06 -5.40 10.36
CA ASP A 173 38.46 -4.28 11.23
C ASP A 173 39.00 -4.76 12.59
N GLU A 174 38.43 -5.83 13.15
CA GLU A 174 38.90 -6.43 14.40
C GLU A 174 40.26 -7.14 14.25
N ARG A 175 40.50 -7.85 13.14
CA ARG A 175 41.81 -8.45 12.83
C ARG A 175 42.89 -7.39 12.64
N GLU A 176 42.61 -6.34 11.88
CA GLU A 176 43.57 -5.25 11.64
C GLU A 176 43.89 -4.44 12.91
N ARG A 177 42.96 -4.35 13.87
CA ARG A 177 43.22 -3.73 15.19
C ARG A 177 44.02 -4.63 16.13
N GLY A 178 43.92 -5.95 15.98
CA GLY A 178 44.74 -6.91 16.72
C GLY A 178 46.20 -6.90 16.28
N GLU A 179 46.45 -6.76 14.97
CA GLU A 179 47.80 -6.77 14.39
C GLU A 179 48.60 -5.48 14.66
N ARG A 180 47.95 -4.34 14.91
CA ARG A 180 48.63 -3.07 15.23
C ARG A 180 49.03 -2.90 16.71
N LYS A 181 48.76 -3.91 17.55
CA LYS A 181 49.08 -3.93 18.99
C LYS A 181 50.25 -4.86 19.34
N HIS A 182 51.00 -5.32 18.34
CA HIS A 182 52.26 -6.06 18.49
C HIS A 182 53.36 -5.31 17.73
#